data_AF-A0A9W4T6A2-F1
#
_entry.id   AF-A0A9W4T6A2-F1
#
_cell.length_a   1.000
_cell.length_b   1.000
_cell.length_c   1.000
_cell.angle_alpha   90.00
_cell.angle_beta   90.00
_cell.angle_gamma   90.00
#
_symmetry.space_group_name_H-M   'P 1'
#
loop_
_entity.id
_entity.type
_entity.pdbx_description
1 polymer ?
#
loop_
_entity_poly.entity_id
_entity_poly.type
_entity_poly.pdbx_seq_one_letter_code
_entity_poly.pdbx_strand_id
1 'polypeptide(L)'
;EKIISLAGIIGDQATALKSSTKNIFIECASFNPVTIRKTAKSLNISTTASHFFSRQTNLVLTPQQVLARVISLIVETYQGDMDSGTFFPYQKTEKKELTVAISQEFITKKVGQVLPEQTIERV
;
A
#
# COMPACT_ATOMS: atom_id res chain seq x y z
N GLU A 1 4.12 4.18 -27.77
CA GLU A 1 3.59 3.48 -26.58
C GLU A 1 2.29 4.13 -26.12
N LYS A 2 1.38 3.38 -25.48
CA LYS A 2 0.13 3.93 -24.91
C LYS A 2 0.24 3.95 -23.38
N ILE A 3 -0.15 5.07 -22.77
CA ILE A 3 -0.22 5.22 -21.31
C ILE A 3 -1.47 4.49 -20.81
N ILE A 4 -1.34 3.73 -19.72
CA ILE A 4 -2.44 2.94 -19.14
C ILE A 4 -2.91 3.42 -17.78
N SER A 5 -2.12 4.25 -17.10
CA SER A 5 -2.43 4.84 -15.81
C SER A 5 -1.51 6.02 -15.49
N LEU A 6 -1.96 6.88 -14.58
CA LEU A 6 -1.11 7.73 -13.77
C LEU A 6 -0.77 6.96 -12.50
N ALA A 7 0.43 6.35 -12.49
CA ALA A 7 0.90 5.40 -11.49
C ALA A 7 0.59 5.85 -10.04
N GLY A 8 -0.08 4.98 -9.28
CA GLY A 8 -0.46 5.23 -7.88
C GLY A 8 -1.49 6.34 -7.66
N ILE A 9 -2.09 6.90 -8.72
CA ILE A 9 -3.09 7.97 -8.63
C ILE A 9 -4.40 7.54 -9.29
N ILE A 10 -4.41 7.26 -10.59
CA ILE A 10 -5.64 6.92 -11.31
C ILE A 10 -5.34 6.08 -12.57
N GLY A 11 -6.22 5.14 -12.91
CA GLY A 11 -6.15 4.39 -14.16
C GLY A 11 -6.61 5.22 -15.36
N ASP A 12 -6.17 4.84 -16.56
CA ASP A 12 -6.68 5.44 -17.79
C ASP A 12 -8.07 4.89 -18.17
N GLN A 13 -8.87 5.70 -18.85
CA GLN A 13 -10.21 5.29 -19.27
C GLN A 13 -10.16 4.18 -20.34
N ALA A 14 -9.11 4.13 -21.18
CA ALA A 14 -9.00 3.10 -22.21
C ALA A 14 -8.77 1.69 -21.64
N THR A 15 -8.22 1.60 -20.43
CA THR A 15 -7.93 0.34 -19.71
C THR A 15 -8.90 0.06 -18.57
N ALA A 16 -9.88 0.94 -18.33
CA ALA A 16 -10.91 0.73 -17.34
C ALA A 16 -11.77 -0.51 -17.65
N LEU A 17 -12.17 -1.22 -16.59
CA LEU A 17 -13.06 -2.37 -16.69
C LEU A 17 -14.43 -1.93 -17.26
N LYS A 18 -15.00 -2.79 -18.10
CA LYS A 18 -16.33 -2.63 -18.69
C LYS A 18 -17.16 -3.88 -18.37
N SER A 19 -18.48 -3.80 -18.54
CA SER A 19 -19.37 -4.95 -18.39
C SER A 19 -19.02 -6.11 -19.34
N SER A 20 -18.39 -5.81 -20.48
CA SER A 20 -17.93 -6.79 -21.46
C SER A 20 -16.53 -7.36 -21.16
N THR A 21 -15.84 -6.90 -20.11
CA THR A 21 -14.47 -7.35 -19.81
C THR A 21 -14.49 -8.83 -19.41
N LYS A 22 -13.63 -9.62 -20.06
CA LYS A 22 -13.46 -11.05 -19.79
C LYS A 22 -12.14 -11.40 -19.12
N ASN A 23 -11.10 -10.63 -19.42
CA ASN A 23 -9.76 -10.83 -18.90
C ASN A 23 -9.30 -9.55 -18.21
N ILE A 24 -8.60 -9.70 -17.09
CA ILE A 24 -8.09 -8.59 -16.31
C ILE A 24 -6.61 -8.78 -16.02
N PHE A 25 -5.91 -7.66 -15.85
CA PHE A 25 -4.57 -7.62 -15.30
C PHE A 25 -4.63 -6.89 -13.96
N ILE A 26 -3.96 -7.43 -12.93
CA ILE A 26 -3.98 -6.86 -11.58
C ILE A 26 -2.62 -6.24 -11.30
N GLU A 27 -2.61 -4.92 -11.10
CA GLU A 27 -1.44 -4.17 -10.67
C GLU A 27 -1.32 -4.17 -9.14
N CYS A 28 -0.19 -4.62 -8.61
CA CYS A 28 0.15 -4.48 -7.19
C CYS A 28 1.57 -3.93 -7.06
N ALA A 29 1.68 -2.64 -6.72
CA ALA A 29 2.93 -1.92 -6.70
C ALA A 29 3.04 -1.00 -5.48
N SER A 30 4.27 -0.60 -5.18
CA SER A 30 4.59 0.42 -4.17
C SER A 30 5.21 1.62 -4.86
N PHE A 31 4.74 2.82 -4.52
CA PHE A 31 5.20 4.07 -5.13
C PHE A 31 5.93 4.94 -4.12
N ASN A 32 6.75 5.87 -4.63
CA ASN A 32 7.35 6.88 -3.79
C ASN A 32 6.26 7.87 -3.31
N PRO A 33 6.02 7.99 -1.99
CA PRO A 33 4.94 8.81 -1.44
C PRO A 33 5.10 10.30 -1.76
N VAL A 34 6.34 10.79 -1.85
CA VAL A 34 6.63 12.19 -2.20
C VAL A 34 6.27 12.46 -3.65
N THR A 35 6.62 11.54 -4.57
CA THR A 35 6.26 11.66 -5.98
C THR A 35 4.74 11.65 -6.15
N ILE A 36 4.04 10.69 -5.53
CA ILE A 36 2.57 10.63 -5.58
C ILE A 36 1.93 11.91 -5.05
N ARG A 37 2.38 12.39 -3.88
CA ARG A 37 1.84 13.61 -3.28
C ARG A 37 2.04 14.84 -4.17
N LYS A 38 3.24 15.01 -4.74
CA LYS A 38 3.57 16.14 -5.62
C LYS A 38 2.72 16.10 -6.88
N THR A 39 2.66 14.94 -7.55
CA THR A 39 1.91 14.77 -8.80
C THR A 39 0.40 14.95 -8.59
N ALA A 40 -0.18 14.30 -7.59
CA ALA A 40 -1.60 14.42 -7.26
C ALA A 40 -2.00 15.87 -6.96
N LYS A 41 -1.19 16.56 -6.15
CA LYS A 41 -1.42 17.98 -5.83
C LYS A 41 -1.27 18.88 -7.06
N SER A 42 -0.24 18.66 -7.88
CA SER A 42 0.02 19.48 -9.08
C SER A 42 -1.10 19.38 -10.11
N LEU A 43 -1.71 18.19 -10.23
CA LEU A 43 -2.80 17.95 -11.17
C LEU A 43 -4.18 18.20 -10.55
N ASN A 44 -4.24 18.54 -9.26
CA ASN A 44 -5.47 18.67 -8.48
C ASN A 44 -6.37 17.42 -8.56
N ILE A 45 -5.75 16.23 -8.55
CA ILE A 45 -6.43 14.94 -8.57
C ILE A 45 -6.31 14.30 -7.20
N SER A 46 -7.45 14.01 -6.57
CA SER A 46 -7.51 13.32 -5.29
C SER A 46 -8.34 12.06 -5.41
N THR A 47 -7.66 10.91 -5.41
CA THR A 47 -8.27 9.58 -5.38
C THR A 47 -7.92 8.85 -4.09
N THR A 48 -8.68 7.83 -3.76
CA THR A 48 -8.36 6.90 -2.66
C THR A 48 -6.95 6.34 -2.79
N ALA A 49 -6.54 5.94 -4.02
CA ALA A 49 -5.19 5.45 -4.29
C ALA A 49 -4.11 6.51 -3.99
N SER A 50 -4.26 7.73 -4.51
CA SER A 50 -3.30 8.81 -4.25
C SER A 50 -3.21 9.15 -2.77
N HIS A 51 -4.34 9.09 -2.03
CA HIS A 51 -4.36 9.34 -0.61
C HIS A 51 -3.57 8.26 0.16
N PHE A 52 -3.80 6.98 -0.15
CA PHE A 52 -3.04 5.87 0.45
C PHE A 52 -1.55 5.93 0.12
N PHE A 53 -1.19 6.05 -1.17
CA PHE A 53 0.21 6.02 -1.57
C PHE A 53 0.98 7.28 -1.17
N SER A 54 0.33 8.43 -0.96
CA SER A 54 0.99 9.66 -0.51
C SER A 54 1.46 9.66 0.95
N ARG A 55 1.03 8.68 1.76
CA ARG A 55 1.25 8.65 3.22
C ARG A 55 2.24 7.59 3.71
N GLN A 56 2.95 6.92 2.81
CA GLN A 56 3.87 5.82 3.11
C GLN A 56 3.22 4.73 3.97
N THR A 57 2.68 3.71 3.32
CA THR A 57 2.07 2.58 4.02
C THR A 57 3.18 1.67 4.54
N ASN A 58 3.15 1.40 5.85
CA ASN A 58 3.89 0.28 6.42
C ASN A 58 3.18 -1.01 5.99
N LEU A 59 3.49 -1.51 4.79
CA LEU A 59 2.94 -2.76 4.32
C LEU A 59 3.57 -3.91 5.12
N VAL A 60 2.76 -4.50 6.00
CA VAL A 60 3.09 -5.75 6.71
C VAL A 60 3.05 -6.94 5.75
N LEU A 61 2.19 -6.86 4.72
CA LEU A 61 1.99 -7.89 3.72
C LEU A 61 2.89 -7.69 2.50
N THR A 62 3.40 -8.79 1.95
CA THR A 62 4.11 -8.76 0.67
C THR A 62 3.13 -8.57 -0.50
N PRO A 63 3.56 -8.01 -1.64
CA PRO A 63 2.72 -7.94 -2.85
C PRO A 63 2.15 -9.30 -3.26
N GLN A 64 2.89 -10.40 -3.06
CA GLN A 64 2.42 -11.75 -3.32
C GLN A 64 1.23 -12.14 -2.44
N GLN A 65 1.27 -11.81 -1.14
CA GLN A 65 0.17 -12.07 -0.22
C GLN A 65 -1.08 -11.26 -0.57
N VAL A 66 -0.89 -9.99 -0.95
CA VAL A 66 -1.99 -9.12 -1.39
C VAL A 66 -2.61 -9.66 -2.68
N LEU A 67 -1.81 -9.97 -3.69
CA LEU A 67 -2.28 -10.53 -4.96
C LEU A 67 -3.03 -11.85 -4.77
N ALA A 68 -2.48 -12.78 -3.98
CA ALA A 68 -3.13 -14.06 -3.71
C ALA A 68 -4.53 -13.87 -3.11
N ARG A 69 -4.68 -12.92 -2.18
CA ARG A 69 -5.98 -12.60 -1.58
C ARG A 69 -6.95 -11.99 -2.59
N VAL A 70 -6.49 -11.04 -3.41
CA VAL A 70 -7.33 -10.38 -4.42
C VAL A 70 -7.79 -11.39 -5.49
N ILE A 71 -6.87 -12.22 -6.01
CA ILE A 71 -7.19 -13.25 -6.99
C ILE A 71 -8.21 -14.23 -6.42
N SER A 72 -7.99 -14.72 -5.19
CA SER A 72 -8.94 -15.62 -4.52
C SER A 72 -10.35 -15.03 -4.44
N LEU A 73 -10.50 -13.75 -4.11
CA LEU A 73 -11.80 -13.08 -4.08
C LEU A 73 -12.47 -13.00 -5.45
N ILE A 74 -11.70 -12.67 -6.48
CA ILE A 74 -12.22 -12.54 -7.84
C ILE A 74 -12.68 -13.91 -8.36
N VAL A 75 -11.89 -14.96 -8.15
CA VAL A 75 -12.23 -16.34 -8.53
C VAL A 75 -13.48 -16.80 -7.79
N GLU A 76 -13.57 -16.58 -6.47
CA GLU A 76 -14.74 -16.96 -5.67
C GLU A 76 -16.01 -16.23 -6.12
N THR A 77 -15.91 -14.94 -6.46
CA THR A 77 -17.07 -14.10 -6.80
C THR A 77 -17.55 -14.30 -8.23
N TYR A 78 -16.61 -14.44 -9.18
CA TYR A 78 -16.89 -14.41 -10.62
C TYR A 78 -16.64 -15.75 -11.32
N GLN A 79 -16.19 -16.78 -10.59
CA GLN A 79 -15.89 -18.12 -11.11
C GLN A 79 -14.93 -18.09 -12.31
N GLY A 80 -14.01 -17.11 -12.31
CA GLY A 80 -12.99 -17.00 -13.34
C GLY A 80 -11.82 -17.93 -13.07
N ASP A 81 -11.07 -18.26 -14.13
CA ASP A 81 -9.84 -19.04 -14.03
C ASP A 81 -8.62 -18.12 -13.94
N MET A 82 -7.62 -18.53 -13.16
CA MET A 82 -6.33 -17.87 -13.13
C MET A 82 -5.46 -18.47 -14.24
N ASP A 83 -5.16 -17.67 -15.27
CA ASP A 83 -4.08 -18.01 -16.19
C ASP A 83 -2.75 -17.97 -15.43
N SER A 84 -1.76 -18.80 -15.79
CA SER A 84 -0.55 -19.07 -14.99
C SER A 84 0.40 -17.88 -14.78
N GLY A 85 -0.03 -16.67 -15.12
CA GLY A 85 0.39 -15.36 -14.61
C GLY A 85 1.89 -15.17 -14.38
N THR A 86 2.53 -14.39 -15.25
CA THR A 86 3.90 -13.92 -15.00
C THR A 86 3.92 -12.92 -13.85
N PHE A 87 4.51 -13.32 -12.72
CA PHE A 87 4.82 -12.41 -11.62
C PHE A 87 6.16 -11.72 -11.89
N PHE A 88 6.15 -10.40 -12.02
CA PHE A 88 7.41 -9.64 -12.04
C PHE A 88 8.04 -9.66 -10.64
N PRO A 89 9.36 -9.85 -10.54
CA PRO A 89 10.03 -9.96 -9.25
C PRO A 89 9.89 -8.67 -8.45
N TYR A 90 9.19 -8.77 -7.32
CA TYR A 90 9.21 -7.74 -6.29
C TYR A 90 10.56 -7.81 -5.56
N GLN A 91 11.36 -6.75 -5.63
CA GLN A 91 12.53 -6.60 -4.77
C GLN A 91 12.06 -6.23 -3.37
N LYS A 92 12.20 -7.18 -2.45
CA LYS A 92 11.96 -6.93 -1.03
C LYS A 92 12.97 -5.89 -0.56
N THR A 93 12.49 -4.73 -0.14
CA THR A 93 13.33 -3.75 0.54
C THR A 93 13.53 -4.21 1.97
N GLU A 94 14.78 -4.42 2.39
CA GLU A 94 15.06 -4.73 3.79
C GLU A 94 14.71 -3.52 4.65
N LYS A 95 13.75 -3.71 5.56
CA LYS A 95 13.53 -2.73 6.62
C LYS A 95 14.62 -2.93 7.66
N LYS A 96 15.42 -1.89 7.88
CA LYS A 96 16.21 -1.81 9.10
C LYS A 96 15.25 -1.68 10.28
N GLU A 97 15.35 -2.60 11.21
CA GLU A 97 14.73 -2.43 12.52
C GLU A 97 15.42 -1.25 13.19
N LEU A 98 14.65 -0.19 13.44
CA LEU A 98 15.12 0.98 14.15
C LEU A 98 14.77 0.81 15.61
N THR A 99 15.78 0.58 16.44
CA THR A 99 15.59 0.59 17.89
C THR A 99 15.56 2.03 18.38
N VAL A 100 14.49 2.40 19.07
CA VAL A 100 14.38 3.71 19.75
C VAL A 100 14.48 3.45 21.25
N ALA A 101 15.48 4.05 21.89
CA ALA A 101 15.59 4.05 23.34
C ALA A 101 14.77 5.21 23.92
N ILE A 102 13.94 4.93 24.93
CA ILE A 102 13.16 5.93 25.65
C ILE A 102 13.34 5.70 27.16
N SER A 103 13.54 6.78 27.91
CA SER A 103 13.69 6.70 29.37
C SER A 103 12.37 6.97 30.08
N GLN A 104 12.19 6.35 31.24
CA GLN A 104 11.03 6.60 32.11
C GLN A 104 10.96 8.06 32.57
N GLU A 105 12.10 8.71 32.77
CA GLU A 105 12.18 10.15 33.07
C GLU A 105 11.62 11.00 31.94
N PHE A 106 11.97 10.69 30.68
CA PHE A 106 11.45 11.40 29.51
C PHE A 106 9.93 11.25 29.41
N ILE A 107 9.42 10.03 29.61
CA ILE A 107 7.99 9.75 29.60
C ILE A 107 7.29 10.53 30.71
N THR A 108 7.80 10.45 31.94
CA THR A 108 7.23 11.16 33.10
C THR A 108 7.18 12.66 32.87
N LYS A 109 8.25 13.25 32.32
CA LYS A 109 8.33 14.67 32.00
C LYS A 109 7.33 15.10 30.92
N LYS A 110 7.01 14.24 29.95
CA LYS A 110 6.09 14.55 28.84
C LYS A 110 4.64 14.28 29.18
N VAL A 111 4.35 13.22 29.94
CA VAL A 111 2.99 12.82 30.32
C VAL A 111 2.54 13.57 31.59
N GLY A 112 3.47 13.96 32.47
CA GLY A 112 3.18 14.66 33.72
C GLY A 112 2.81 13.74 34.89
N GLN A 113 2.95 12.42 34.72
CA GLN A 113 2.69 11.41 35.76
C GLN A 113 3.71 10.27 35.67
N VAL A 114 4.01 9.65 36.81
CA VAL A 114 4.85 8.44 36.86
C VAL A 114 3.99 7.26 36.47
N LEU A 115 4.28 6.67 35.31
CA LEU A 115 3.63 5.46 34.84
C LEU A 115 4.43 4.21 35.28
N PRO A 116 3.77 3.14 35.74
CA PRO A 116 4.43 1.86 35.99
C PRO A 116 5.08 1.31 34.73
N GLU A 117 6.26 0.69 34.87
CA GLU A 117 7.03 0.14 33.75
C GLU A 117 6.21 -0.88 32.94
N GLN A 118 5.47 -1.76 33.61
CA GLN A 118 4.56 -2.72 32.96
C GLN A 118 3.50 -2.05 32.07
N THR A 119 3.07 -0.83 32.40
CA THR A 119 2.11 -0.08 31.58
C THR A 119 2.79 0.53 30.35
N ILE A 120 4.05 0.94 30.49
CA ILE A 120 4.86 1.49 29.40
C ILE A 120 5.24 0.39 28.40
N GLU A 121 5.67 -0.78 28.88
CA GLU A 121 6.08 -1.90 28.01
C GLU A 121 4.93 -2.54 27.22
N ARG A 122 3.69 -2.43 27.72
CA ARG A 122 2.52 -3.02 27.08
C ARG A 122 2.05 -2.22 25.84
N VAL A 123 2.34 -0.92 25.79
CA VAL A 123 1.81 0.02 24.79
C VAL A 123 2.80 0.24 23.67
#